data_AF-A0A958B8N8-F1
#
_entry.id   AF-A0A958B8N8-F1
#
_cell.length_a   1.000
_cell.length_b   1.000
_cell.length_c   1.000
_cell.angle_alpha   90.00
_cell.angle_beta   90.00
_cell.angle_gamma   90.00
#
_symmetry.space_group_name_H-M   'P 1'
#
loop_
_entity.id
_entity.type
_entity.pdbx_description
1 polymer ?
#
loop_
_entity_poly.entity_id
_entity_poly.type
_entity_poly.pdbx_seq_one_letter_code
_entity_poly.pdbx_strand_id
1 'polypeptide(L)'
;MTHYERKKNKHSFGSGNNAAEKHGISRAVKALQHGDEFTGPAREAELAIREEHEAVGMEPIRQRNRFRLQAVSDLLWLEIVKHAQAGNDEKRDGYIKQFIYATNSANKEWDSAKDTEEDSTINAIEAARDSNVDTNTH
;
A
#
# COMPACT_ATOMS: atom_id res chain seq x y z
N MET A 1 17.44 -2.57 -67.03
CA MET A 1 16.24 -2.96 -66.27
C MET A 1 16.69 -3.76 -65.06
N THR A 2 16.77 -3.12 -63.90
CA THR A 2 17.12 -3.75 -62.63
C THR A 2 16.20 -3.14 -61.58
N HIS A 3 15.31 -3.98 -61.06
CA HIS A 3 14.29 -3.62 -60.06
C HIS A 3 14.97 -3.26 -58.73
N TYR A 4 14.95 -1.98 -58.38
CA TYR A 4 15.16 -1.54 -57.00
C TYR A 4 13.82 -1.64 -56.25
N GLU A 5 13.60 -2.76 -55.56
CA GLU A 5 12.53 -2.87 -54.57
C GLU A 5 12.88 -2.03 -53.34
N ARG A 6 12.41 -0.78 -53.37
CA ARG A 6 12.44 0.12 -52.22
C ARG A 6 11.42 -0.41 -51.19
N LYS A 7 11.86 -1.26 -50.26
CA LYS A 7 11.09 -1.60 -49.06
C LYS A 7 10.75 -0.30 -48.33
N LYS A 8 9.50 0.18 -48.47
CA LYS A 8 8.93 1.23 -47.64
C LYS A 8 8.83 0.66 -46.23
N ASN A 9 9.86 0.88 -45.42
CA ASN A 9 9.76 0.77 -43.97
C ASN A 9 8.70 1.78 -43.52
N LYS A 10 7.45 1.33 -43.41
CA LYS A 10 6.40 2.06 -42.69
C LYS A 10 6.87 2.10 -41.24
N HIS A 11 7.54 3.19 -40.87
CA HIS A 11 7.56 3.66 -39.49
C HIS A 11 6.12 4.00 -39.12
N SER A 12 5.35 2.96 -38.78
CA SER A 12 4.19 3.10 -37.94
C SER A 12 4.72 3.34 -36.54
N PHE A 13 4.96 4.62 -36.21
CA PHE A 13 4.85 5.08 -34.84
C PHE A 13 3.40 4.89 -34.44
N GLY A 14 3.08 3.64 -34.08
CA GLY A 14 1.79 3.24 -33.53
C GLY A 14 1.65 3.92 -32.18
N SER A 15 1.09 5.13 -32.24
CA SER A 15 0.40 5.81 -31.15
C SER A 15 -0.41 4.80 -30.33
N GLY A 16 0.04 4.51 -29.11
CA GLY A 16 -0.66 3.58 -28.23
C GLY A 16 -0.31 3.64 -26.74
N ASN A 17 0.72 4.37 -26.32
CA ASN A 17 1.09 4.43 -24.89
C ASN A 17 0.50 5.64 -24.13
N ASN A 18 -0.35 6.44 -24.77
CA ASN A 18 -0.96 7.64 -24.16
C ASN A 18 -2.22 7.34 -23.33
N ALA A 19 -2.69 6.09 -23.27
CA ALA A 19 -3.90 5.70 -22.53
C ALA A 19 -3.62 5.19 -21.11
N ALA A 20 -2.44 4.58 -20.88
CA ALA A 20 -2.05 4.08 -19.55
C ALA A 20 -1.76 5.22 -18.55
N GLU A 21 -1.28 6.36 -19.04
CA GLU A 21 -0.83 7.48 -18.18
C GLU A 21 -1.92 8.50 -17.85
N LYS A 22 -3.03 8.56 -18.60
CA LYS A 22 -4.00 9.67 -18.46
C LYS A 22 -5.12 9.45 -17.43
N HIS A 23 -5.37 8.21 -16.98
CA HIS A 23 -6.57 7.88 -16.20
C HIS A 23 -6.40 6.80 -15.12
N GLY A 24 -5.19 6.52 -14.62
CA GLY A 24 -4.98 5.55 -13.52
C GLY A 24 -5.36 6.13 -12.16
N ILE A 25 -4.40 6.77 -11.49
CA ILE A 25 -4.57 7.25 -10.10
C ILE A 25 -5.58 8.39 -10.01
N SER A 26 -5.54 9.39 -10.91
CA SER A 26 -6.46 10.54 -10.83
C SER A 26 -7.93 10.12 -10.99
N ARG A 27 -8.22 9.14 -11.86
CA ARG A 27 -9.56 8.61 -12.02
C ARG A 27 -9.96 7.76 -10.83
N ALA A 28 -9.05 6.94 -10.30
CA ALA A 28 -9.29 6.16 -9.09
C ALA A 28 -9.63 7.07 -7.90
N VAL A 29 -8.88 8.17 -7.71
CA VAL A 29 -9.17 9.15 -6.64
C VAL A 29 -10.55 9.79 -6.83
N LYS A 30 -10.92 10.17 -8.05
CA LYS A 30 -12.27 10.70 -8.32
C LYS A 30 -13.37 9.67 -8.07
N ALA A 31 -13.16 8.44 -8.53
CA ALA A 31 -14.11 7.35 -8.29
C ALA A 31 -14.32 7.12 -6.79
N LEU A 32 -13.23 7.10 -6.01
CA LEU A 32 -13.30 7.00 -4.54
C LEU A 32 -14.04 8.19 -3.90
N GLN A 33 -13.80 9.41 -4.37
CA GLN A 33 -14.48 10.61 -3.86
C GLN A 33 -15.99 10.64 -4.17
N HIS A 34 -16.39 10.08 -5.31
CA HIS A 34 -17.78 10.05 -5.77
C HIS A 34 -18.53 8.75 -5.42
N GLY A 35 -17.84 7.76 -4.86
CA GLY A 35 -18.42 6.44 -4.59
C GLY A 35 -18.66 5.60 -5.85
N ASP A 36 -17.99 5.95 -6.96
CA ASP A 36 -18.07 5.21 -8.21
C ASP A 36 -17.17 3.96 -8.18
N GLU A 37 -17.49 2.98 -9.02
CA GLU A 37 -16.65 1.80 -9.20
C GLU A 37 -15.29 2.14 -9.81
N PHE A 38 -14.24 1.44 -9.35
CA PHE A 38 -12.95 1.49 -10.01
C PHE A 38 -13.02 0.85 -11.40
N THR A 39 -12.19 1.36 -12.32
CA THR A 39 -12.09 0.86 -13.69
C THR A 39 -10.64 0.74 -14.12
N GLY A 40 -10.37 -0.12 -15.10
CA GLY A 40 -9.02 -0.34 -15.63
C GLY A 40 -8.04 -0.82 -14.54
N PRO A 41 -6.79 -0.30 -14.50
CA PRO A 41 -5.77 -0.76 -13.55
C PRO A 41 -6.18 -0.65 -12.07
N ALA A 42 -7.02 0.31 -11.72
CA ALA A 42 -7.51 0.44 -10.35
C ALA A 42 -8.48 -0.68 -9.96
N ARG A 43 -9.30 -1.16 -10.91
CA ARG A 43 -10.19 -2.30 -10.70
C ARG A 43 -9.41 -3.60 -10.55
N GLU A 44 -8.39 -3.79 -11.37
CA GLU A 44 -7.49 -4.95 -11.29
C GLU A 44 -6.77 -4.98 -9.93
N ALA A 45 -6.27 -3.83 -9.46
CA ALA A 45 -5.64 -3.72 -8.14
C ALA A 45 -6.62 -4.00 -7.00
N GLU A 46 -7.86 -3.49 -7.08
CA GLU A 46 -8.90 -3.76 -6.08
C GLU A 46 -9.24 -5.26 -6.01
N LEU A 47 -9.40 -5.92 -7.17
CA LEU A 47 -9.66 -7.35 -7.25
C LEU A 47 -8.52 -8.16 -6.63
N ALA A 48 -7.27 -7.85 -6.95
CA ALA A 48 -6.12 -8.52 -6.37
C ALA A 48 -6.04 -8.35 -4.84
N ILE A 49 -6.35 -7.16 -4.33
CA ILE A 49 -6.41 -6.91 -2.87
C ILE A 49 -7.52 -7.73 -2.23
N ARG A 50 -8.69 -7.83 -2.88
CA ARG A 50 -9.83 -8.59 -2.37
C ARG A 50 -9.54 -10.09 -2.37
N GLU A 51 -8.96 -10.62 -3.44
CA GLU A 51 -8.49 -12.01 -3.53
C GLU A 51 -7.45 -12.32 -2.44
N GLU A 52 -6.48 -11.42 -2.22
CA GLU A 52 -5.50 -11.57 -1.16
C GLU A 52 -6.18 -11.58 0.23
N HIS A 53 -7.10 -10.65 0.47
CA HIS A 53 -7.86 -10.59 1.72
C HIS A 53 -8.67 -11.87 1.97
N GLU A 54 -9.31 -12.42 0.94
CA GLU A 54 -10.03 -13.68 1.02
C GLU A 54 -9.10 -14.88 1.28
N ALA A 55 -7.88 -14.85 0.72
CA ALA A 55 -6.94 -15.96 0.83
C ALA A 55 -6.18 -16.01 2.17
N VAL A 56 -5.71 -14.86 2.69
CA VAL A 56 -4.84 -14.81 3.88
C VAL A 56 -5.46 -14.06 5.06
N GLY A 57 -6.57 -13.36 4.86
CA GLY A 57 -7.20 -12.54 5.88
C GLY A 57 -6.54 -11.17 6.07
N MET A 58 -7.20 -10.31 6.85
CA MET A 58 -6.79 -8.92 7.03
C MET A 58 -5.50 -8.76 7.84
N GLU A 59 -5.31 -9.56 8.88
CA GLU A 59 -4.21 -9.34 9.82
C GLU A 59 -2.81 -9.59 9.23
N PRO A 60 -2.56 -10.66 8.45
CA PRO A 60 -1.29 -10.84 7.77
C PRO A 60 -0.98 -9.71 6.78
N ILE A 61 -1.99 -9.16 6.11
CA ILE A 61 -1.85 -8.01 5.19
C ILE A 61 -1.43 -6.76 5.98
N ARG A 62 -2.11 -6.47 7.10
CA ARG A 62 -1.75 -5.36 8.00
C ARG A 62 -0.35 -5.52 8.55
N GLN A 63 0.02 -6.71 9.02
CA GLN A 63 1.36 -7.00 9.52
C GLN A 63 2.44 -6.75 8.45
N ARG A 64 2.24 -7.23 7.22
CA ARG A 64 3.14 -6.94 6.10
C ARG A 64 3.28 -5.44 5.85
N ASN A 65 2.17 -4.70 5.87
CA ASN A 65 2.17 -3.27 5.63
C ASN A 65 2.89 -2.50 6.75
N ARG A 66 2.70 -2.88 8.01
CA ARG A 66 3.46 -2.35 9.17
C ARG A 66 4.96 -2.42 8.94
N PHE A 67 5.47 -3.61 8.62
CA PHE A 67 6.89 -3.82 8.40
C PHE A 67 7.41 -3.02 7.19
N ARG A 68 6.66 -2.96 6.09
CA ARG A 68 7.05 -2.17 4.92
C ARG A 68 7.12 -0.68 5.21
N LEU A 69 6.13 -0.13 5.92
CA LEU A 69 6.11 1.28 6.31
C LEU A 69 7.26 1.63 7.26
N GLN A 70 7.54 0.77 8.24
CA GLN A 70 8.69 0.94 9.14
C GLN A 70 10.01 0.93 8.37
N ALA A 71 10.22 -0.07 7.50
CA ALA A 71 11.45 -0.17 6.71
C ALA A 71 11.66 1.07 5.81
N VAL A 72 10.59 1.57 5.18
CA VAL A 72 10.67 2.81 4.37
C VAL A 72 10.98 4.02 5.24
N SER A 73 10.36 4.14 6.41
CA SER A 73 10.65 5.20 7.39
C SER A 73 12.13 5.20 7.79
N ASP A 74 12.71 4.03 8.06
CA ASP A 74 14.11 3.90 8.45
C ASP A 74 15.06 4.33 7.32
N LEU A 75 14.77 3.93 6.07
CA LEU A 75 15.55 4.34 4.89
C LEU A 75 15.47 5.85 4.64
N LEU A 76 14.30 6.46 4.82
CA LEU A 76 14.12 7.90 4.68
C LEU A 76 14.91 8.66 5.74
N TRP A 77 14.97 8.16 6.98
CA TRP A 77 15.81 8.75 8.02
C TRP A 77 17.30 8.75 7.63
N LEU A 78 17.80 7.65 7.06
CA LEU A 78 19.19 7.57 6.59
C LEU A 78 19.48 8.61 5.50
N GLU A 79 18.58 8.80 4.54
CA GLU A 79 18.75 9.82 3.50
C GLU A 79 18.66 11.25 4.07
N ILE A 80 17.82 11.51 5.07
CA ILE A 80 17.76 12.80 5.78
C ILE A 80 19.11 13.10 6.42
N VAL A 81 19.67 12.16 7.19
CA VAL A 81 20.97 12.34 7.86
C VAL A 81 22.07 12.60 6.85
N LYS A 82 22.13 11.80 5.79
CA LYS A 82 23.09 11.94 4.70
C LYS A 82 23.01 13.31 4.03
N HIS A 83 21.82 13.79 3.70
CA HIS A 83 21.64 15.08 3.05
C HIS A 83 21.85 16.28 3.99
N ALA A 84 21.54 16.13 5.28
CA ALA A 84 21.89 17.13 6.29
C ALA A 84 23.41 17.28 6.43
N GLN A 85 24.16 16.18 6.48
CA GLN A 85 25.62 16.19 6.55
C GLN A 85 26.27 16.78 5.28
N ALA A 86 25.65 16.57 4.12
CA ALA A 86 26.12 17.10 2.85
C ALA A 86 25.71 18.57 2.58
N GLY A 87 24.99 19.22 3.49
CA GLY A 87 24.49 20.59 3.32
C GLY A 87 23.46 20.73 2.19
N ASN A 88 22.78 19.64 1.80
CA ASN A 88 21.76 19.66 0.75
C ASN A 88 20.37 19.80 1.37
N ASP A 89 20.04 21.02 1.80
CA ASP A 89 18.81 21.33 2.53
C ASP A 89 17.55 21.05 1.70
N GLU A 90 17.56 21.32 0.40
CA GLU A 90 16.41 21.08 -0.48
C GLU A 90 16.04 19.59 -0.55
N LYS A 91 17.03 18.71 -0.74
CA LYS A 91 16.78 17.25 -0.75
C LYS A 91 16.38 16.75 0.63
N ARG A 92 17.04 17.24 1.69
CA ARG A 92 16.70 16.89 3.07
C ARG A 92 15.23 17.18 3.35
N ASP A 93 14.76 18.39 3.05
CA ASP A 93 13.40 18.81 3.33
C ASP A 93 12.37 18.01 2.50
N GLY A 94 12.74 17.62 1.27
CA GLY A 94 11.97 16.69 0.46
C GLY A 94 11.78 15.31 1.11
N TYR A 95 12.82 14.76 1.73
CA TYR A 95 12.75 13.49 2.45
C TYR A 95 12.04 13.59 3.81
N ILE A 96 12.17 14.71 4.53
CA ILE A 96 11.46 14.93 5.80
C ILE A 96 9.95 14.78 5.64
N LYS A 97 9.37 15.34 4.57
CA LYS A 97 7.92 15.21 4.30
C LYS A 97 7.49 13.77 4.11
N GLN A 98 8.28 12.99 3.36
CA GLN A 98 8.01 11.57 3.12
C GLN A 98 8.19 10.75 4.40
N PHE A 99 9.23 11.06 5.18
CA PHE A 99 9.50 10.42 6.46
C PHE A 99 8.32 10.59 7.42
N ILE A 100 7.85 11.82 7.62
CA ILE A 100 6.70 12.10 8.50
C ILE A 100 5.46 11.30 8.06
N TYR A 101 5.19 11.21 6.75
CA TYR A 101 4.07 10.41 6.25
C TYR A 101 4.26 8.91 6.54
N ALA A 102 5.43 8.35 6.23
CA ALA A 102 5.72 6.93 6.43
C ALA A 102 5.69 6.56 7.92
N THR A 103 6.34 7.34 8.78
CA THR A 103 6.39 7.11 10.24
C THR A 103 4.99 7.21 10.86
N ASN A 104 4.20 8.24 10.52
CA ASN A 104 2.84 8.36 11.06
C ASN A 104 1.93 7.23 10.60
N SER A 105 2.08 6.77 9.36
CA SER A 105 1.34 5.62 8.84
C SER A 105 1.75 4.33 9.54
N ALA A 106 3.05 4.11 9.75
CA ALA A 106 3.56 2.95 10.49
C ALA A 106 3.02 2.93 11.93
N ASN A 107 3.10 4.05 12.65
CA ASN A 107 2.64 4.16 14.04
C ASN A 107 1.15 3.83 14.17
N LYS A 108 0.29 4.36 13.29
CA LYS A 108 -1.14 4.04 13.29
C LYS A 108 -1.41 2.55 13.16
N GLU A 109 -0.71 1.89 12.25
CA GLU A 109 -0.86 0.46 12.06
C GLU A 109 -0.36 -0.34 13.28
N TRP A 110 0.75 0.07 13.91
CA TRP A 110 1.25 -0.54 15.15
C TRP A 110 0.29 -0.35 16.33
N ASP A 111 -0.34 0.81 16.44
CA ASP A 111 -1.32 1.07 17.51
C ASP A 111 -2.58 0.22 17.30
N SER A 112 -3.09 0.12 16.07
CA SER A 112 -4.20 -0.80 15.76
C SER A 112 -3.88 -2.28 16.05
N ALA A 113 -2.60 -2.67 15.99
CA ALA A 113 -2.18 -4.02 16.35
C ALA A 113 -2.33 -4.28 17.85
N LYS A 114 -1.95 -3.32 18.69
CA LYS A 114 -2.05 -3.42 20.16
C LYS A 114 -3.51 -3.54 20.60
N ASP A 115 -4.39 -2.72 20.03
CA ASP A 115 -5.83 -2.77 20.31
C ASP A 115 -6.40 -4.16 19.98
N THR A 116 -5.97 -4.74 18.84
CA THR A 116 -6.40 -6.09 18.43
C THR A 116 -5.90 -7.18 19.40
N GLU A 117 -4.66 -7.06 19.87
CA GLU A 117 -4.09 -8.01 20.85
C GLU A 117 -4.79 -7.90 22.22
N GLU A 118 -5.09 -6.69 22.67
CA GLU A 118 -5.83 -6.43 23.91
C GLU A 118 -7.25 -7.00 23.85
N ASP A 119 -7.99 -6.72 22.78
CA ASP A 119 -9.34 -7.26 22.54
C ASP A 119 -9.34 -8.80 22.51
N SER A 120 -8.34 -9.40 21.86
CA SER A 120 -8.21 -10.86 21.81
C SER A 120 -7.98 -11.47 23.19
N THR A 121 -7.23 -10.78 24.05
CA THR A 121 -6.92 -11.20 25.42
C THR A 121 -8.15 -11.11 26.31
N ILE A 122 -8.91 -10.01 26.22
CA ILE A 122 -10.17 -9.82 26.96
C ILE A 122 -11.16 -10.92 26.60
N ASN A 123 -11.37 -11.16 25.30
CA ASN A 123 -12.28 -12.20 24.81
C ASN A 123 -11.88 -13.60 25.30
N ALA A 124 -10.57 -13.91 25.34
CA ALA A 124 -10.08 -15.18 25.86
C ALA A 124 -10.32 -15.34 27.38
N ILE A 125 -10.17 -14.26 28.15
CA ILE A 125 -10.45 -14.25 29.59
C ILE A 125 -11.95 -14.46 29.85
N GLU A 126 -12.83 -13.81 29.09
CA GLU A 126 -14.28 -13.97 29.22
C GLU A 126 -14.71 -15.40 28.88
N ALA A 127 -14.22 -15.96 27.77
CA ALA A 127 -14.49 -17.35 27.40
C ALA A 127 -14.01 -18.34 28.48
N ALA A 128 -12.83 -18.11 29.06
CA ALA A 128 -12.33 -18.93 30.15
C ALA A 128 -13.18 -18.81 31.41
N ARG A 129 -13.66 -17.60 31.75
CA ARG A 129 -14.57 -17.37 32.88
C ARG A 129 -15.86 -18.15 32.71
N ASP A 130 -16.51 -18.01 31.55
CA ASP A 130 -17.81 -18.63 31.29
C ASP A 130 -17.69 -20.17 31.32
N SER A 131 -16.62 -20.74 30.76
CA SER A 131 -16.35 -22.19 30.83
C SER A 131 -16.14 -22.74 32.25
N ASN A 132 -15.69 -21.90 33.19
CA ASN A 132 -15.40 -22.31 34.56
C ASN A 132 -16.63 -22.21 35.50
N VAL A 133 -17.64 -21.41 35.11
CA VAL A 133 -18.94 -21.35 35.81
C VAL A 133 -19.76 -22.62 35.55
N ASP A 134 -19.70 -23.16 34.34
CA ASP A 134 -20.41 -24.39 33.96
C ASP A 134 -19.86 -25.65 34.67
N THR A 135 -18.58 -25.66 35.07
CA THR A 135 -17.96 -26.78 35.78
C THR A 135 -18.24 -26.82 37.30
N ASN A 136 -18.73 -25.72 37.88
CA ASN A 136 -18.93 -25.58 39.34
C ASN A 136 -20.40 -25.70 39.78
N THR A 137 -21.30 -26.11 38.90
CA THR A 137 -22.74 -26.28 39.16
C THR A 137 -23.21 -27.75 39.23
N HIS A 138 -22.31 -28.68 39.52
CA HIS A 138 -22.61 -30.09 39.85
C HIS A 138 -22.08 -30.45 41.24
#